data_AF-A0A3B8W725-F1
#
_entry.id   AF-A0A3B8W725-F1
#
_cell.length_a   1.000
_cell.length_b   1.000
_cell.length_c   1.000
_cell.angle_alpha   90.00
_cell.angle_beta   90.00
_cell.angle_gamma   90.00
#
_symmetry.space_group_name_H-M   'P 1'
#
loop_
_entity.id
_entity.type
_entity.pdbx_description
1 polymer ?
#
loop_
_entity_poly.entity_id
_entity_poly.type
_entity_poly.pdbx_seq_one_letter_code
_entity_poly.pdbx_strand_id
1 'polypeptide(L)'
;MITVISGHAQLPGLNRLKNRAAGSAEQKAGEEIDKLFGGKKKSNDPNNPNGGTGANPNAGSPGSGGTNNPGNNSGGGLISTPPDVLQNLTDADAAYKRNAWGEARYAVQQAMLGVELEIGNKILNSLPENVGTLKRDASADQVASMGFGWAGLTIHREWNGGKDQELRVTVANNSAWMSAVNVYLSSGGYAQQTGGQQNWKQTKIKGYRAIIEYDQSSGYKLSVPLGQSSLIVYEGVNFATEPDFMTACNAIDIEGIKKQLGEQ
;
A
#
# COMPACT_ATOMS: atom_id res chain seq x y z
N MET A 1 27.11 -48.02 20.96
CA MET A 1 27.59 -46.93 20.10
C MET A 1 26.81 -46.97 18.80
N ILE A 2 25.86 -46.06 18.59
CA ILE A 2 25.34 -45.75 17.26
C ILE A 2 25.33 -44.23 17.16
N THR A 3 26.18 -43.73 16.28
CA THR A 3 26.46 -42.31 16.04
C THR A 3 25.37 -41.70 15.17
N VAL A 4 24.92 -40.52 15.58
CA VAL A 4 24.00 -39.62 14.86
C VAL A 4 24.67 -39.10 13.58
N ILE A 5 23.95 -39.08 12.46
CA ILE A 5 24.31 -38.22 11.32
C ILE A 5 23.09 -37.36 10.96
N SER A 6 23.06 -36.17 11.54
CA SER A 6 22.26 -35.03 11.06
C SER A 6 23.04 -34.32 9.97
N GLY A 7 22.40 -34.08 8.82
CA GLY A 7 22.99 -33.31 7.73
C GLY A 7 21.93 -32.77 6.77
N HIS A 8 21.15 -31.78 7.20
CA HIS A 8 20.35 -30.97 6.27
C HIS A 8 21.27 -29.91 5.65
N ALA A 9 21.79 -30.19 4.46
CA ALA A 9 22.47 -29.20 3.64
C ALA A 9 21.42 -28.20 3.09
N GLN A 10 21.39 -26.99 3.65
CA GLN A 10 20.65 -25.86 3.07
C GLN A 10 21.38 -25.40 1.80
N LEU A 11 20.75 -25.63 0.65
CA LEU A 11 21.24 -25.22 -0.67
C LEU A 11 21.35 -23.68 -0.78
N PRO A 12 22.55 -23.12 -1.06
CA PRO A 12 22.78 -21.67 -1.15
C PRO A 12 21.90 -20.92 -2.17
N GLY A 13 21.34 -21.63 -3.16
CA GLY A 13 20.44 -21.07 -4.17
C GLY A 13 19.03 -20.76 -3.68
N LEU A 14 18.55 -21.45 -2.64
CA LEU A 14 17.18 -21.32 -2.16
C LEU A 14 16.96 -19.97 -1.45
N ASN A 15 17.95 -19.49 -0.71
CA ASN A 15 17.90 -18.17 -0.06
C ASN A 15 17.93 -17.01 -1.08
N ARG A 16 18.70 -17.16 -2.18
CA ARG A 16 18.71 -16.16 -3.26
C ARG A 16 17.38 -16.07 -3.99
N LEU A 17 16.72 -17.22 -4.22
CA LEU A 17 15.42 -17.25 -4.88
C LEU A 17 14.31 -16.66 -4.00
N LYS A 18 14.32 -16.97 -2.69
CA LYS A 18 13.38 -16.42 -1.70
C LYS A 18 13.52 -14.91 -1.54
N ASN A 19 14.75 -14.40 -1.45
CA ASN A 19 14.98 -12.96 -1.31
C ASN A 19 14.56 -12.17 -2.57
N ARG A 20 14.74 -12.74 -3.77
CA ARG A 20 14.23 -12.13 -5.01
C ARG A 20 12.71 -12.13 -5.10
N ALA A 21 12.06 -13.21 -4.65
CA ALA A 21 10.61 -13.31 -4.64
C ALA A 21 9.97 -12.31 -3.65
N ALA A 22 10.53 -12.16 -2.45
CA ALA A 22 10.06 -11.19 -1.45
C ALA A 22 10.24 -9.75 -1.93
N GLY A 23 11.44 -9.37 -2.41
CA GLY A 23 11.69 -8.03 -2.94
C GLY A 23 10.82 -7.69 -4.16
N SER A 24 10.54 -8.67 -5.03
CA SER A 24 9.65 -8.46 -6.18
C SER A 24 8.18 -8.29 -5.79
N ALA A 25 7.71 -8.94 -4.71
CA ALA A 25 6.34 -8.78 -4.22
C ALA A 25 6.16 -7.42 -3.54
N GLU A 26 7.14 -6.97 -2.74
CA GLU A 26 7.14 -5.66 -2.09
C GLU A 26 7.23 -4.52 -3.10
N GLN A 27 8.11 -4.62 -4.11
CA GLN A 27 8.17 -3.64 -5.20
C GLN A 27 6.86 -3.55 -5.96
N LYS A 28 6.24 -4.69 -6.32
CA LYS A 28 4.95 -4.69 -7.02
C LYS A 28 3.84 -4.10 -6.18
N ALA A 29 3.78 -4.40 -4.89
CA ALA A 29 2.79 -3.79 -3.99
C ALA A 29 2.99 -2.27 -3.87
N GLY A 30 4.24 -1.81 -3.73
CA GLY A 30 4.58 -0.38 -3.72
C GLY A 30 4.26 0.31 -5.05
N GLU A 31 4.55 -0.31 -6.18
CA GLU A 31 4.19 0.19 -7.52
C GLU A 31 2.68 0.29 -7.72
N GLU A 32 1.90 -0.68 -7.23
CA GLU A 32 0.43 -0.60 -7.32
C GLU A 32 -0.15 0.48 -6.39
N ILE A 33 0.43 0.69 -5.21
CA ILE A 33 0.08 1.82 -4.33
C ILE A 33 0.44 3.15 -4.99
N ASP A 34 1.64 3.29 -5.53
CA ASP A 34 2.02 4.50 -6.26
C ASP A 34 1.14 4.73 -7.50
N LYS A 35 0.70 3.67 -8.19
CA LYS A 35 -0.32 3.80 -9.25
C LYS A 35 -1.68 4.25 -8.73
N LEU A 36 -2.07 3.82 -7.53
CA LEU A 36 -3.35 4.17 -6.90
C LEU A 36 -3.41 5.58 -6.33
N PHE A 37 -2.29 6.07 -5.79
CA PHE A 37 -2.23 7.34 -5.05
C PHE A 37 -1.35 8.40 -5.74
N GLY A 38 -0.34 8.01 -6.51
CA GLY A 38 0.60 8.86 -7.24
C GLY A 38 0.08 9.45 -8.56
N GLY A 39 -1.18 9.16 -8.93
CA GLY A 39 -1.85 9.70 -10.13
C GLY A 39 -2.02 11.23 -10.15
N LYS A 40 -1.74 11.94 -9.06
CA LYS A 40 -1.73 13.41 -9.00
C LYS A 40 -0.39 13.99 -9.42
N LYS A 41 0.06 13.72 -10.66
CA LYS A 41 1.00 14.64 -11.30
C LYS A 41 0.26 15.95 -11.57
N LYS A 42 0.65 17.00 -10.85
CA LYS A 42 0.31 18.40 -11.19
C LYS A 42 0.53 18.58 -12.69
N SER A 43 -0.56 18.76 -13.42
CA SER A 43 -0.54 19.20 -14.81
C SER A 43 0.02 20.62 -14.84
N ASN A 44 1.33 20.75 -14.98
CA ASN A 44 2.00 22.00 -15.32
C ASN A 44 3.24 21.66 -16.14
N ASP A 45 3.03 21.34 -17.41
CA ASP A 45 3.97 21.67 -18.49
C ASP A 45 3.19 21.77 -19.81
N PRO A 46 3.16 22.93 -20.50
CA PRO A 46 2.45 23.13 -21.75
C PRO A 46 3.11 22.49 -22.98
N ASN A 47 4.21 21.74 -22.86
CA ASN A 47 4.99 21.41 -24.05
C ASN A 47 5.72 20.05 -24.01
N ASN A 48 5.00 18.92 -23.95
CA ASN A 48 5.51 17.69 -24.56
C ASN A 48 4.43 16.59 -24.74
N PRO A 49 4.00 16.27 -25.97
CA PRO A 49 3.34 15.01 -26.25
C PRO A 49 4.41 13.98 -26.65
N ASN A 50 4.43 12.85 -25.95
CA ASN A 50 4.53 11.49 -26.52
C ASN A 50 5.44 10.55 -25.69
N GLY A 51 4.80 9.62 -24.99
CA GLY A 51 5.40 8.36 -24.56
C GLY A 51 4.60 7.22 -25.17
N GLY A 52 5.04 6.71 -26.31
CA GLY A 52 4.36 5.61 -27.01
C GLY A 52 5.21 5.08 -28.16
N THR A 53 6.02 4.08 -27.87
CA THR A 53 6.84 3.29 -28.80
C THR A 53 5.96 2.43 -29.71
N GLY A 54 6.19 2.53 -31.02
CA GLY A 54 5.56 1.68 -32.04
C GLY A 54 6.00 2.09 -33.44
N ALA A 55 7.25 1.79 -33.81
CA ALA A 55 7.78 2.11 -35.13
C ALA A 55 7.35 1.06 -36.17
N ASN A 56 6.55 1.49 -37.16
CA ASN A 56 6.55 0.93 -38.51
C ASN A 56 6.54 2.11 -39.50
N PRO A 57 7.55 2.30 -40.37
CA PRO A 57 7.62 3.46 -41.23
C PRO A 57 7.15 3.09 -42.64
N ASN A 58 5.93 3.47 -43.02
CA ASN A 58 5.67 3.80 -44.43
C ASN A 58 4.38 4.59 -44.64
N ALA A 59 4.40 5.35 -45.73
CA ALA A 59 3.35 6.16 -46.35
C ALA A 59 3.16 7.58 -45.79
N GLY A 60 3.52 8.55 -46.63
CA GLY A 60 3.48 9.97 -46.34
C GLY A 60 2.27 10.72 -46.90
N SER A 61 2.37 12.02 -46.67
CA SER A 61 1.65 13.17 -47.24
C SER A 61 0.32 13.60 -46.60
N PRO A 62 0.06 14.93 -46.61
CA PRO A 62 -0.68 15.63 -45.56
C PRO A 62 -2.14 15.83 -45.93
N GLY A 63 -3.03 15.49 -45.00
CA GLY A 63 -4.47 15.74 -45.11
C GLY A 63 -4.97 16.49 -43.88
N SER A 64 -5.14 17.80 -44.03
CA SER A 64 -5.98 18.62 -43.16
C SER A 64 -7.41 18.07 -43.21
N GLY A 65 -7.87 17.49 -42.10
CA GLY A 65 -9.22 16.98 -41.92
C GLY A 65 -9.60 17.09 -40.45
N GLY A 66 -10.42 18.10 -40.13
CA GLY A 66 -10.77 18.47 -38.77
C GLY A 66 -11.47 17.35 -38.00
N THR A 67 -10.80 16.85 -36.96
CA THR A 67 -11.44 16.04 -35.91
C THR A 67 -12.11 16.99 -34.93
N ASN A 68 -13.31 17.47 -35.29
CA ASN A 68 -14.20 18.24 -34.41
C ASN A 68 -14.87 17.32 -33.36
N ASN A 69 -14.09 16.53 -32.62
CA ASN A 69 -14.63 15.90 -31.42
C ASN A 69 -14.64 16.94 -30.30
N PRO A 70 -15.81 17.32 -29.74
CA PRO A 70 -15.84 18.21 -28.61
C PRO A 70 -15.09 17.56 -27.44
N GLY A 71 -14.05 18.24 -26.97
CA GLY A 71 -13.37 17.87 -25.73
C GLY A 71 -14.26 18.20 -24.53
N ASN A 72 -14.23 17.35 -23.50
CA ASN A 72 -14.94 17.63 -22.27
C ASN A 72 -14.32 18.84 -21.56
N ASN A 73 -15.03 19.97 -21.57
CA ASN A 73 -14.61 21.22 -20.91
C ASN A 73 -15.55 21.61 -19.75
N SER A 74 -16.53 20.75 -19.44
CA SER A 74 -17.49 20.97 -18.36
C SER A 74 -17.96 19.63 -17.79
N GLY A 75 -17.77 19.42 -16.50
CA GLY A 75 -18.30 18.24 -15.80
C GLY A 75 -17.86 18.26 -14.34
N GLY A 76 -18.76 17.93 -13.42
CA GLY A 76 -18.49 17.91 -11.98
C GLY A 76 -17.70 16.68 -11.50
N GLY A 77 -17.28 15.80 -12.42
CA GLY A 77 -16.67 14.52 -12.09
C GLY A 77 -17.66 13.52 -11.48
N LEU A 78 -17.12 12.49 -10.83
CA LEU A 78 -17.90 11.49 -10.11
C LEU A 78 -17.76 11.74 -8.61
N ILE A 79 -18.89 11.76 -7.90
CA ILE A 79 -18.92 11.73 -6.44
C ILE A 79 -19.04 10.26 -6.04
N SER A 80 -18.08 9.77 -5.25
CA SER A 80 -18.10 8.42 -4.71
C SER A 80 -18.55 8.46 -3.26
N THR A 81 -19.71 7.88 -2.96
CA THR A 81 -20.16 7.59 -1.60
C THR A 81 -19.98 6.11 -1.31
N PRO A 82 -19.57 5.71 -0.10
CA PRO A 82 -19.55 4.30 0.28
C PRO A 82 -20.91 3.64 0.01
N PRO A 83 -20.96 2.40 -0.50
CA PRO A 83 -22.21 1.67 -0.64
C PRO A 83 -22.94 1.53 0.69
N ASP A 84 -24.28 1.64 0.68
CA ASP A 84 -25.09 1.35 1.86
C ASP A 84 -25.03 -0.16 2.16
N VAL A 85 -24.39 -0.51 3.26
CA VAL A 85 -24.17 -1.90 3.66
C VAL A 85 -25.50 -2.62 3.90
N LEU A 86 -26.45 -1.99 4.61
CA LEU A 86 -27.69 -2.65 4.99
C LEU A 86 -28.62 -2.86 3.79
N GLN A 87 -28.68 -1.87 2.90
CA GLN A 87 -29.45 -1.99 1.67
C GLN A 87 -28.91 -3.12 0.79
N ASN A 88 -27.59 -3.16 0.58
CA ASN A 88 -26.97 -4.21 -0.24
C ASN A 88 -27.12 -5.62 0.36
N LEU A 89 -27.11 -5.77 1.69
CA LEU A 89 -27.41 -7.05 2.33
C LEU A 89 -28.88 -7.47 2.12
N THR A 90 -29.80 -6.52 2.16
CA THR A 90 -31.23 -6.75 1.89
C THR A 90 -31.45 -7.19 0.44
N ASP A 91 -30.80 -6.50 -0.51
CA ASP A 91 -30.87 -6.82 -1.94
C ASP A 91 -30.25 -8.19 -2.24
N ALA A 92 -29.14 -8.52 -1.58
CA ALA A 92 -28.50 -9.83 -1.70
C ALA A 92 -29.44 -10.98 -1.27
N ASP A 93 -30.10 -10.85 -0.12
CA ASP A 93 -31.06 -11.84 0.38
C ASP A 93 -32.25 -12.01 -0.56
N ALA A 94 -32.82 -10.89 -1.04
CA ALA A 94 -33.92 -10.91 -2.00
C ALA A 94 -33.53 -11.58 -3.33
N ALA A 95 -32.35 -11.23 -3.88
CA ALA A 95 -31.82 -11.83 -5.10
C ALA A 95 -31.54 -13.33 -4.93
N TYR A 96 -30.98 -13.74 -3.78
CA TYR A 96 -30.70 -15.13 -3.46
C TYR A 96 -31.98 -15.97 -3.41
N LYS A 97 -33.03 -15.49 -2.75
CA LYS A 97 -34.34 -16.17 -2.64
C LYS A 97 -35.02 -16.43 -3.99
N ARG A 98 -34.77 -15.59 -5.01
CA ARG A 98 -35.27 -15.79 -6.38
C ARG A 98 -34.28 -16.48 -7.32
N ASN A 99 -33.21 -17.07 -6.80
CA ASN A 99 -32.15 -17.75 -7.56
C ASN A 99 -31.38 -16.84 -8.53
N ALA A 100 -31.38 -15.52 -8.30
CA ALA A 100 -30.60 -14.56 -9.09
C ALA A 100 -29.17 -14.45 -8.53
N TRP A 101 -28.38 -15.51 -8.68
CA TRP A 101 -27.07 -15.65 -8.03
C TRP A 101 -26.06 -14.55 -8.38
N GLY A 102 -26.09 -14.05 -9.62
CA GLY A 102 -25.21 -12.96 -10.05
C GLY A 102 -25.51 -11.65 -9.32
N GLU A 103 -26.80 -11.33 -9.16
CA GLU A 103 -27.26 -10.15 -8.44
C GLU A 103 -26.97 -10.28 -6.94
N ALA A 104 -27.22 -11.46 -6.36
CA ALA A 104 -26.90 -11.75 -4.97
C ALA A 104 -25.40 -11.57 -4.69
N ARG A 105 -24.54 -12.11 -5.57
CA ARG A 105 -23.08 -11.95 -5.46
C ARG A 105 -22.65 -10.49 -5.55
N TYR A 106 -23.17 -9.75 -6.52
CA TYR A 106 -22.83 -8.33 -6.70
C TYR A 106 -23.21 -7.51 -5.46
N ALA A 107 -24.43 -7.70 -4.94
CA ALA A 107 -24.90 -7.00 -3.76
C ALA A 107 -24.04 -7.32 -2.52
N VAL A 108 -23.64 -8.58 -2.31
CA VAL A 108 -22.69 -8.94 -1.24
C VAL A 108 -21.34 -8.21 -1.42
N GLN A 109 -20.82 -8.11 -2.64
CA GLN A 109 -19.58 -7.39 -2.90
C GLN A 109 -19.70 -5.90 -2.59
N GLN A 110 -20.83 -5.27 -2.93
CA GLN A 110 -21.09 -3.87 -2.58
C GLN A 110 -21.21 -3.68 -1.06
N ALA A 111 -21.87 -4.60 -0.34
CA ALA A 111 -21.92 -4.56 1.11
C ALA A 111 -20.52 -4.67 1.75
N MET A 112 -19.68 -5.58 1.26
CA MET A 112 -18.29 -5.71 1.72
C MET A 112 -17.50 -4.43 1.47
N LEU A 113 -17.60 -3.86 0.27
CA LEU A 113 -16.97 -2.58 -0.08
C LEU A 113 -17.40 -1.45 0.89
N GLY A 114 -18.69 -1.36 1.20
CA GLY A 114 -19.20 -0.40 2.18
C GLY A 114 -18.56 -0.56 3.56
N VAL A 115 -18.49 -1.79 4.08
CA VAL A 115 -17.86 -2.09 5.38
C VAL A 115 -16.37 -1.73 5.37
N GLU A 116 -15.63 -2.09 4.32
CA GLU A 116 -14.19 -1.77 4.20
C GLU A 116 -13.95 -0.26 4.18
N LEU A 117 -14.74 0.50 3.42
CA LEU A 117 -14.64 1.95 3.39
C LEU A 117 -15.02 2.59 4.73
N GLU A 118 -16.02 2.06 5.46
CA GLU A 118 -16.36 2.53 6.80
C GLU A 118 -15.20 2.31 7.79
N ILE A 119 -14.61 1.10 7.81
CA ILE A 119 -13.45 0.78 8.64
C ILE A 119 -12.28 1.71 8.29
N GLY A 120 -11.99 1.86 7.00
CA GLY A 120 -10.91 2.71 6.52
C GLY A 120 -11.07 4.17 6.93
N ASN A 121 -12.28 4.73 6.79
CA ASN A 121 -12.55 6.10 7.23
C ASN A 121 -12.44 6.25 8.75
N LYS A 122 -12.87 5.26 9.54
CA LYS A 122 -12.69 5.29 11.00
C LYS A 122 -11.21 5.30 11.38
N ILE A 123 -10.41 4.46 10.72
CA ILE A 123 -8.95 4.44 10.95
C ILE A 123 -8.33 5.76 10.53
N LEU A 124 -8.62 6.26 9.33
CA LEU A 124 -8.10 7.54 8.82
C LEU A 124 -8.43 8.69 9.78
N ASN A 125 -9.66 8.75 10.30
CA ASN A 125 -10.08 9.76 11.27
C ASN A 125 -9.42 9.60 12.65
N SER A 126 -8.95 8.39 13.00
CA SER A 126 -8.20 8.15 14.24
C SER A 126 -6.73 8.55 14.15
N LEU A 127 -6.17 8.66 12.93
CA LEU A 127 -4.80 9.11 12.74
C LEU A 127 -4.65 10.57 13.19
N PRO A 128 -3.51 10.95 13.79
CA PRO A 128 -3.34 12.28 14.36
C PRO A 128 -3.29 13.37 13.28
N GLU A 129 -3.71 14.59 13.64
CA GLU A 129 -3.62 15.76 12.77
C GLU A 129 -2.16 16.25 12.61
N ASN A 130 -1.31 16.01 13.61
CA ASN A 130 0.10 16.37 13.59
C ASN A 130 0.96 15.21 14.10
N VAL A 131 2.15 15.06 13.52
CA VAL A 131 3.20 14.14 13.99
C VAL A 131 4.45 14.96 14.26
N GLY A 132 4.70 15.24 15.54
CA GLY A 132 5.75 16.18 15.93
C GLY A 132 5.51 17.57 15.33
N THR A 133 6.39 18.00 14.42
CA THR A 133 6.26 19.28 13.70
C THR A 133 5.60 19.15 12.33
N LEU A 134 5.34 17.91 11.87
CA LEU A 134 4.69 17.63 10.59
C LEU A 134 3.18 17.81 10.73
N LYS A 135 2.57 18.46 9.74
CA LYS A 135 1.14 18.72 9.66
C LYS A 135 0.51 17.84 8.60
N ARG A 136 -0.68 17.31 8.88
CA ARG A 136 -1.45 16.50 7.93
C ARG A 136 -1.66 17.23 6.61
N ASP A 137 -1.47 16.52 5.50
CA ASP A 137 -1.96 16.93 4.18
C ASP A 137 -3.32 16.26 3.92
N ALA A 138 -4.40 16.98 4.22
CA ALA A 138 -5.75 16.47 4.01
C ALA A 138 -6.09 16.20 2.53
N SER A 139 -5.30 16.72 1.57
CA SER A 139 -5.52 16.46 0.15
C SER A 139 -4.91 15.13 -0.31
N ALA A 140 -4.00 14.55 0.47
CA ALA A 140 -3.39 13.25 0.24
C ALA A 140 -4.15 12.10 0.94
N ASP A 141 -4.97 12.41 1.93
CA ASP A 141 -5.82 11.44 2.62
C ASP A 141 -6.69 10.64 1.64
N GLN A 142 -6.57 9.31 1.70
CA GLN A 142 -7.35 8.45 0.83
C GLN A 142 -7.62 7.10 1.48
N VAL A 143 -8.84 6.60 1.26
CA VAL A 143 -9.27 5.24 1.59
C VAL A 143 -9.69 4.57 0.29
N ALA A 144 -9.14 3.40 0.01
CA ALA A 144 -9.48 2.61 -1.15
C ALA A 144 -9.74 1.16 -0.73
N SER A 145 -10.75 0.54 -1.33
CA SER A 145 -10.92 -0.91 -1.30
C SER A 145 -10.80 -1.45 -2.72
N MET A 146 -9.97 -2.47 -2.88
CA MET A 146 -9.70 -3.08 -4.20
C MET A 146 -10.41 -4.42 -4.39
N GLY A 147 -11.24 -4.81 -3.41
CA GLY A 147 -11.97 -6.08 -3.44
C GLY A 147 -11.07 -7.33 -3.39
N PHE A 148 -11.70 -8.47 -3.69
CA PHE A 148 -11.20 -9.81 -3.39
C PHE A 148 -9.85 -10.13 -4.08
N GLY A 149 -8.80 -10.38 -3.29
CA GLY A 149 -7.62 -11.14 -3.73
C GLY A 149 -6.27 -10.43 -3.78
N TRP A 150 -6.20 -9.10 -3.62
CA TRP A 150 -4.90 -8.39 -3.67
C TRP A 150 -4.70 -7.34 -2.57
N ALA A 151 -5.71 -6.55 -2.19
CA ALA A 151 -5.73 -5.74 -0.97
C ALA A 151 -7.18 -5.31 -0.73
N GLY A 152 -7.83 -5.82 0.32
CA GLY A 152 -9.25 -5.51 0.57
C GLY A 152 -9.45 -4.05 0.97
N LEU A 153 -8.52 -3.49 1.74
CA LEU A 153 -8.55 -2.13 2.24
C LEU A 153 -7.14 -1.54 2.26
N THR A 154 -6.99 -0.33 1.73
CA THR A 154 -5.78 0.50 1.83
C THR A 154 -6.16 1.89 2.32
N ILE A 155 -5.45 2.38 3.33
CA ILE A 155 -5.63 3.70 3.94
C ILE A 155 -4.31 4.42 3.86
N HIS A 156 -4.33 5.65 3.37
CA HIS A 156 -3.15 6.47 3.17
C HIS A 156 -3.33 7.84 3.83
N ARG A 157 -2.30 8.29 4.54
CA ARG A 157 -2.17 9.65 5.07
C ARG A 157 -0.73 10.12 4.99
N GLU A 158 -0.57 11.41 4.71
CA GLU A 158 0.72 12.08 4.70
C GLU A 158 0.73 13.25 5.70
N TRP A 159 1.91 13.50 6.26
CA TRP A 159 2.22 14.70 7.03
C TRP A 159 3.45 15.38 6.45
N ASN A 160 3.35 16.67 6.21
CA ASN A 160 4.37 17.51 5.60
C ASN A 160 4.88 18.57 6.60
N GLY A 161 6.16 18.88 6.55
CA GLY A 161 6.83 19.85 7.41
C GLY A 161 7.80 20.73 6.65
N GLY A 162 8.53 21.57 7.39
CA GLY A 162 9.60 22.39 6.80
C GLY A 162 10.76 21.53 6.28
N LYS A 163 11.55 22.09 5.36
CA LYS A 163 12.71 21.43 4.72
C LYS A 163 12.34 20.16 3.93
N ASP A 164 11.14 20.16 3.35
CA ASP A 164 10.61 19.03 2.57
C ASP A 164 10.61 17.71 3.38
N GLN A 165 10.45 17.81 4.71
CA GLN A 165 10.30 16.66 5.58
C GLN A 165 8.88 16.12 5.47
N GLU A 166 8.75 14.82 5.28
CA GLU A 166 7.47 14.16 5.04
C GLU A 166 7.44 12.80 5.74
N LEU A 167 6.29 12.47 6.32
CA LEU A 167 5.95 11.13 6.77
C LEU A 167 4.71 10.68 6.00
N ARG A 168 4.78 9.54 5.32
CA ARG A 168 3.63 8.84 4.76
C ARG A 168 3.34 7.59 5.57
N VAL A 169 2.06 7.31 5.79
CA VAL A 169 1.60 6.08 6.43
C VAL A 169 0.58 5.41 5.54
N THR A 170 0.84 4.14 5.23
CA THR A 170 -0.07 3.27 4.50
C THR A 170 -0.44 2.08 5.37
N VAL A 171 -1.74 1.89 5.60
CA VAL A 171 -2.29 0.69 6.26
C VAL A 171 -3.00 -0.14 5.21
N ALA A 172 -2.68 -1.42 5.11
CA ALA A 172 -3.26 -2.32 4.11
C ALA A 172 -3.62 -3.68 4.70
N ASN A 173 -4.73 -4.27 4.27
CA ASN A 173 -5.02 -5.70 4.51
C ASN A 173 -4.66 -6.53 3.26
N ASN A 174 -3.39 -6.91 3.16
CA ASN A 174 -2.84 -7.61 2.01
C ASN A 174 -2.08 -8.87 2.45
N SER A 175 -2.69 -10.04 2.24
CA SER A 175 -2.10 -11.34 2.57
C SER A 175 -0.87 -11.69 1.72
N ALA A 176 -0.78 -11.19 0.48
CA ALA A 176 0.37 -11.40 -0.39
C ALA A 176 1.59 -10.61 0.09
N TRP A 177 1.39 -9.33 0.46
CA TRP A 177 2.45 -8.51 1.05
C TRP A 177 2.87 -9.05 2.43
N MET A 178 1.91 -9.46 3.26
CA MET A 178 2.20 -10.10 4.55
C MET A 178 3.02 -11.39 4.40
N SER A 179 2.79 -12.16 3.33
CA SER A 179 3.61 -13.35 3.03
C SER A 179 5.06 -12.97 2.75
N ALA A 180 5.33 -11.88 2.03
CA ALA A 180 6.68 -11.39 1.79
C ALA A 180 7.37 -10.95 3.08
N VAL A 181 6.68 -10.16 3.92
CA VAL A 181 7.22 -9.71 5.21
C VAL A 181 7.47 -10.88 6.16
N ASN A 182 6.56 -11.86 6.23
CA ASN A 182 6.74 -13.05 7.04
C ASN A 182 7.91 -13.92 6.55
N VAL A 183 8.06 -14.11 5.23
CA VAL A 183 9.22 -14.80 4.66
C VAL A 183 10.50 -14.04 5.01
N TYR A 184 10.51 -12.72 4.95
CA TYR A 184 11.68 -11.90 5.28
C TYR A 184 12.07 -12.02 6.76
N LEU A 185 11.08 -11.90 7.65
CA LEU A 185 11.26 -12.07 9.10
C LEU A 185 11.73 -13.49 9.47
N SER A 186 11.24 -14.52 8.77
CA SER A 186 11.54 -15.93 9.07
C SER A 186 12.78 -16.48 8.36
N SER A 187 13.16 -15.94 7.20
CA SER A 187 14.16 -16.54 6.30
C SER A 187 15.47 -15.75 6.18
N GLY A 188 15.45 -14.43 6.43
CA GLY A 188 16.60 -13.54 6.21
C GLY A 188 17.00 -12.68 7.41
N GLY A 189 16.07 -12.41 8.33
CA GLY A 189 16.30 -11.44 9.41
C GLY A 189 17.24 -11.84 10.56
N TYR A 190 17.81 -13.05 10.53
CA TYR A 190 18.91 -13.46 11.43
C TYR A 190 20.30 -13.16 10.87
N ALA A 191 20.42 -12.88 9.57
CA ALA A 191 21.70 -12.54 8.94
C ALA A 191 21.92 -11.02 9.02
N GLN A 192 22.28 -10.53 10.20
CA GLN A 192 22.89 -9.20 10.32
C GLN A 192 24.39 -9.35 10.09
N GLN A 193 24.93 -8.65 9.08
CA GLN A 193 26.36 -8.65 8.83
C GLN A 193 27.01 -7.55 9.67
N THR A 194 27.93 -7.93 10.55
CA THR A 194 28.86 -6.97 11.15
C THR A 194 29.93 -6.62 10.12
N GLY A 195 30.02 -5.34 9.71
CA GLY A 195 31.09 -4.85 8.83
C GLY A 195 30.74 -4.62 7.35
N GLY A 196 29.46 -4.63 6.96
CA GLY A 196 28.99 -4.20 5.62
C GLY A 196 27.95 -3.08 5.70
N GLN A 197 27.71 -2.36 4.59
CA GLN A 197 26.58 -1.43 4.46
C GLN A 197 25.27 -2.24 4.41
N GLN A 198 24.70 -2.51 5.59
CA GLN A 198 23.40 -3.14 5.72
C GLN A 198 22.34 -2.03 5.77
N ASN A 199 21.60 -1.87 4.68
CA ASN A 199 20.57 -0.83 4.52
C ASN A 199 19.23 -1.20 5.17
N TRP A 200 19.18 -2.23 5.99
CA TRP A 200 17.96 -2.70 6.64
C TRP A 200 18.26 -3.44 7.93
N LYS A 201 17.32 -3.48 8.88
CA LYS A 201 17.43 -4.34 10.07
C LYS A 201 16.07 -4.66 10.67
N GLN A 202 16.02 -5.70 11.50
CA GLN A 202 14.88 -5.91 12.36
C GLN A 202 14.88 -4.90 13.51
N THR A 203 13.71 -4.39 13.86
CA THR A 203 13.51 -3.48 14.97
C THR A 203 12.17 -3.75 15.66
N LYS A 204 11.82 -2.91 16.63
CA LYS A 204 10.49 -2.91 17.24
C LYS A 204 9.93 -1.49 17.33
N ILE A 205 8.62 -1.39 17.18
CA ILE A 205 7.86 -0.18 17.45
C ILE A 205 6.66 -0.55 18.34
N LYS A 206 6.54 0.11 19.49
CA LYS A 206 5.49 -0.20 20.49
C LYS A 206 5.33 -1.71 20.80
N GLY A 207 6.44 -2.46 20.81
CA GLY A 207 6.44 -3.91 21.04
C GLY A 207 6.20 -4.79 19.81
N TYR A 208 5.70 -4.23 18.71
CA TYR A 208 5.54 -4.92 17.43
C TYR A 208 6.88 -5.15 16.75
N ARG A 209 7.08 -6.34 16.17
CA ARG A 209 8.24 -6.61 15.32
C ARG A 209 8.10 -5.83 14.02
N ALA A 210 9.19 -5.25 13.56
CA ALA A 210 9.20 -4.48 12.34
C ALA A 210 10.51 -4.69 11.58
N ILE A 211 10.48 -4.38 10.29
CA ILE A 211 11.68 -4.24 9.46
C ILE A 211 11.81 -2.76 9.14
N ILE A 212 12.99 -2.20 9.42
CA ILE A 212 13.35 -0.86 8.96
C ILE A 212 14.37 -0.98 7.83
N GLU A 213 14.17 -0.19 6.78
CA GLU A 213 15.05 -0.03 5.63
C GLU A 213 15.43 1.44 5.50
N TYR A 214 16.60 1.71 4.94
CA TYR A 214 17.08 3.04 4.60
C TYR A 214 17.65 3.05 3.19
N ASP A 215 17.19 4.01 2.40
CA ASP A 215 17.74 4.32 1.08
C ASP A 215 18.08 5.81 1.02
N GLN A 216 19.19 6.14 0.39
CA GLN A 216 19.66 7.53 0.33
C GLN A 216 18.72 8.43 -0.50
N SER A 217 18.01 7.87 -1.48
CA SER A 217 17.10 8.61 -2.35
C SER A 217 15.69 8.73 -1.79
N SER A 218 15.18 7.70 -1.09
CA SER A 218 13.80 7.67 -0.58
C SER A 218 13.67 7.76 0.94
N GLY A 219 14.77 7.78 1.70
CA GLY A 219 14.75 7.91 3.15
C GLY A 219 14.49 6.59 3.88
N TYR A 220 13.77 6.66 5.01
CA TYR A 220 13.48 5.50 5.84
C TYR A 220 12.15 4.84 5.46
N LYS A 221 12.09 3.51 5.51
CA LYS A 221 10.85 2.73 5.39
C LYS A 221 10.73 1.77 6.57
N LEU A 222 9.61 1.81 7.29
CA LEU A 222 9.32 0.88 8.39
C LEU A 222 8.10 0.04 8.02
N SER A 223 8.26 -1.28 7.95
CA SER A 223 7.16 -2.22 7.69
C SER A 223 6.83 -2.99 8.97
N VAL A 224 5.58 -2.90 9.43
CA VAL A 224 5.12 -3.50 10.69
C VAL A 224 3.92 -4.41 10.42
N PRO A 225 4.10 -5.74 10.50
CA PRO A 225 3.00 -6.70 10.50
C PRO A 225 2.00 -6.43 11.62
N LEU A 226 0.73 -6.33 11.25
CA LEU A 226 -0.41 -6.19 12.15
C LEU A 226 -1.25 -7.48 12.05
N GLY A 227 -0.89 -8.49 12.84
CA GLY A 227 -1.60 -9.76 12.85
C GLY A 227 -1.32 -10.61 11.62
N GLN A 228 -2.35 -11.26 11.06
CA GLN A 228 -2.21 -12.27 10.01
C GLN A 228 -2.32 -11.68 8.61
N SER A 229 -3.18 -10.67 8.43
CA SER A 229 -3.55 -10.18 7.09
C SER A 229 -3.26 -8.70 6.85
N SER A 230 -2.86 -7.96 7.89
CA SER A 230 -2.67 -6.52 7.81
C SER A 230 -1.23 -6.08 8.03
N LEU A 231 -0.86 -4.99 7.38
CA LEU A 231 0.46 -4.36 7.45
C LEU A 231 0.26 -2.85 7.60
N ILE A 232 1.12 -2.22 8.40
CA ILE A 232 1.34 -0.77 8.34
C ILE A 232 2.75 -0.49 7.84
N VAL A 233 2.84 0.41 6.87
CA VAL A 233 4.09 0.88 6.28
C VAL A 233 4.21 2.37 6.55
N TYR A 234 5.38 2.76 7.05
CA TYR A 234 5.76 4.15 7.25
C TYR A 234 6.88 4.48 6.28
N GLU A 235 6.79 5.60 5.60
CA GLU A 235 7.84 6.12 4.73
C GLU A 235 8.20 7.53 5.20
N GLY A 236 9.47 7.76 5.51
CA GLY A 236 9.96 9.01 6.07
C GLY A 236 11.05 9.62 5.20
N VAL A 237 10.75 10.77 4.60
CA VAL A 237 11.67 11.53 3.76
C VAL A 237 12.29 12.67 4.59
N ASN A 238 13.59 12.91 4.40
CA ASN A 238 14.36 13.98 5.06
C ASN A 238 14.34 13.94 6.60
N PHE A 239 14.20 12.75 7.21
CA PHE A 239 14.53 12.55 8.62
C PHE A 239 16.05 12.45 8.81
N ALA A 240 16.59 13.25 9.73
CA ALA A 240 18.04 13.31 9.97
C ALA A 240 18.60 12.00 10.50
N THR A 241 17.86 11.32 11.37
CA THR A 241 18.30 10.09 12.02
C THR A 241 17.16 9.07 12.14
N GLU A 242 17.53 7.79 12.26
CA GLU A 242 16.58 6.71 12.55
C GLU A 242 15.77 6.98 13.84
N PRO A 243 16.36 7.41 14.98
CA PRO A 243 15.58 7.76 16.17
C PRO A 243 14.52 8.84 15.94
N ASP A 244 14.80 9.85 15.13
CA ASP A 244 13.82 10.91 14.81
C ASP A 244 12.63 10.32 14.03
N PHE A 245 12.92 9.49 13.03
CA PHE A 245 11.91 8.78 12.26
C PHE A 245 11.09 7.82 13.12
N MET A 246 11.73 7.03 13.98
CA MET A 246 11.06 6.12 14.89
C MET A 246 10.18 6.87 15.91
N THR A 247 10.61 8.05 16.37
CA THR A 247 9.79 8.90 17.24
C THR A 247 8.52 9.37 16.53
N ALA A 248 8.63 9.78 15.26
CA ALA A 248 7.46 10.14 14.45
C ALA A 248 6.51 8.94 14.26
N CYS A 249 7.05 7.75 13.93
CA CYS A 249 6.23 6.54 13.79
C CYS A 249 5.49 6.17 15.09
N ASN A 250 6.09 6.40 16.26
CA ASN A 250 5.48 6.15 17.56
C ASN A 250 4.28 7.07 17.87
N ALA A 251 4.04 8.13 17.10
CA ALA A 251 2.82 8.93 17.26
C ALA A 251 1.55 8.18 16.80
N ILE A 252 1.69 7.15 15.96
CA ILE A 252 0.56 6.43 15.37
C ILE A 252 0.04 5.35 16.32
N ASP A 253 -1.28 5.30 16.53
CA ASP A 253 -1.94 4.33 17.40
C ASP A 253 -2.11 2.96 16.70
N ILE A 254 -1.06 2.15 16.76
CA ILE A 254 -1.05 0.81 16.16
C ILE A 254 -2.12 -0.10 16.78
N GLU A 255 -2.37 0.00 18.08
CA GLU A 255 -3.37 -0.82 18.78
C GLU A 255 -4.79 -0.47 18.33
N GLY A 256 -5.08 0.83 18.24
CA GLY A 256 -6.34 1.33 17.69
C GLY A 256 -6.59 0.82 16.27
N ILE A 257 -5.58 0.90 15.39
CA ILE A 257 -5.66 0.40 14.02
C ILE A 257 -5.92 -1.11 14.00
N LYS A 258 -5.11 -1.89 14.73
CA LYS A 258 -5.23 -3.35 14.82
C LYS A 258 -6.64 -3.76 15.27
N LYS A 259 -7.19 -3.08 16.28
CA LYS A 259 -8.53 -3.31 16.79
C LYS A 259 -9.62 -3.03 15.75
N GLN A 260 -9.51 -1.93 15.00
CA GLN A 260 -10.49 -1.60 13.96
C GLN A 260 -10.46 -2.58 12.77
N LEU A 261 -9.28 -3.12 12.46
CA LEU A 261 -9.11 -4.15 11.42
C LEU A 261 -9.53 -5.55 11.87
N GLY A 262 -9.81 -5.76 13.16
CA GLY A 262 -10.19 -7.07 13.69
C GLY A 262 -9.04 -8.08 13.76
N GLU A 263 -7.80 -7.61 13.78
CA GLU A 263 -6.59 -8.45 13.86
C GLU A 263 -6.36 -8.92 15.31
N GLN A 264 -5.96 -10.19 15.49
CA GLN A 264 -5.68 -10.80 16.81
C GLN A 264 -4.21 -10.69 17.21
#